data_AF-A0A6M1QNB9-F1
#
_entry.id   AF-A0A6M1QNB9-F1
#
_cell.length_a   1.000
_cell.length_b   1.000
_cell.length_c   1.000
_cell.angle_alpha   90.00
_cell.angle_beta   90.00
_cell.angle_gamma   90.00
#
_symmetry.space_group_name_H-M   'P 1'
#
loop_
_entity.id
_entity.type
_entity.pdbx_description
1 polymer ?
#
loop_
_entity_poly.entity_id
_entity_poly.type
_entity_poly.pdbx_seq_one_letter_code
_entity_poly.pdbx_strand_id
1 'polypeptide(L)'
;MPLLPGDGGAAVRRHCEDVLEAGPAPLPPSALARARYELSDLVDDLQGSGPGPEGTAIAVETWRRTAELVLDSNGCWRGGGKWLMRELIALDAAAGTAWASRLDVGLAAALAGDTALLQQAAEECLALAGGRLWEGFHQEAPIDASH
;
A
#
# COMPACT_ATOMS: atom_id res chain seq x y z
N MET A 1 45.10 22.80 -1.54
CA MET A 1 43.73 22.88 -0.99
C MET A 1 43.48 21.58 -0.24
N PRO A 2 43.45 21.56 1.10
CA PRO A 2 43.14 20.32 1.81
C PRO A 2 41.64 20.03 1.72
N LEU A 3 41.29 18.77 1.52
CA LEU A 3 39.93 18.24 1.69
C LEU A 3 39.52 18.44 3.15
N LEU A 4 38.28 18.89 3.39
CA LEU A 4 37.73 19.09 4.73
C LEU A 4 37.91 17.82 5.60
N PRO A 5 38.35 17.94 6.86
CA PRO A 5 38.36 16.81 7.78
C PRO A 5 36.90 16.49 8.13
N GLY A 6 36.44 15.33 7.69
CA GLY A 6 35.14 14.75 8.00
C GLY A 6 35.24 13.24 7.86
N ASP A 7 34.29 12.51 8.43
CA ASP A 7 34.24 11.03 8.44
C ASP A 7 34.00 10.37 7.07
N GLY A 8 34.17 11.12 5.98
CA GLY A 8 33.91 10.65 4.61
C GLY A 8 32.43 10.33 4.34
N GLY A 9 31.49 10.87 5.12
CA GLY A 9 30.06 10.59 4.99
C GLY A 9 29.62 9.28 5.66
N ALA A 10 30.45 8.71 6.54
CA ALA A 10 30.14 7.48 7.26
C ALA A 10 28.93 7.65 8.22
N ALA A 11 28.83 8.79 8.92
CA ALA A 11 27.69 9.11 9.76
C ALA A 11 26.41 9.31 8.96
N VAL A 12 26.50 9.93 7.77
CA VAL A 12 25.35 10.07 6.86
C VAL A 12 24.88 8.71 6.37
N ARG A 13 25.80 7.84 5.93
CA ARG A 13 25.45 6.48 5.49
C ARG A 13 24.78 5.69 6.62
N ARG A 14 25.36 5.72 7.83
CA ARG A 14 24.79 5.03 9.00
C ARG A 14 23.40 5.56 9.33
N HIS A 15 23.21 6.87 9.33
CA HIS A 15 21.90 7.47 9.55
C HIS A 15 20.87 7.05 8.48
N CYS A 16 21.28 6.97 7.21
CA CYS A 16 20.41 6.46 6.15
C CYS A 16 20.07 4.98 6.33
N GLU A 17 21.03 4.15 6.73
CA GLU A 17 20.81 2.73 7.06
C GLU A 17 19.82 2.58 8.22
N ASP A 18 20.01 3.35 9.30
CA ASP A 18 19.14 3.36 10.47
C ASP A 18 17.69 3.77 10.11
N VAL A 19 17.52 4.78 9.23
CA VAL A 19 16.20 5.23 8.75
C VAL A 19 15.54 4.18 7.85
N LEU A 20 16.31 3.48 7.02
CA LEU A 20 15.78 2.41 6.18
C LEU A 20 15.31 1.23 7.02
N GLU A 21 16.09 0.84 8.04
CA GLU A 21 15.74 -0.24 8.96
C GLU A 21 14.53 0.12 9.83
N ALA A 22 14.39 1.38 10.24
CA ALA A 22 13.27 1.83 11.07
C ALA A 22 11.90 1.84 10.36
N GLY A 23 11.87 1.83 9.03
CA GLY A 23 10.62 1.99 8.26
C GLY A 23 10.04 3.42 8.30
N PRO A 24 9.01 3.72 7.49
CA PRO A 24 8.30 4.99 7.58
C PRO A 24 7.54 5.10 8.91
N ALA A 25 7.24 6.33 9.30
CA ALA A 25 6.26 6.56 10.35
C ALA A 25 4.90 5.91 9.97
N PRO A 26 4.17 5.33 10.93
CA PRO A 26 2.83 4.80 10.68
C PRO A 26 1.92 5.86 10.05
N LEU A 27 0.98 5.42 9.19
CA LEU A 27 -0.03 6.32 8.64
C LEU A 27 -0.78 7.04 9.78
N PRO A 28 -1.03 8.36 9.64
CA PRO A 28 -1.96 9.02 10.54
C PRO A 28 -3.35 8.37 10.39
N PRO A 29 -4.15 8.28 11.48
CA PRO A 29 -5.43 7.56 11.46
C PRO A 29 -6.38 7.99 10.34
N SER A 30 -6.40 9.27 9.99
CA SER A 30 -7.21 9.81 8.89
C SER A 30 -6.76 9.32 7.52
N ALA A 31 -5.46 9.16 7.29
CA ALA A 31 -4.93 8.62 6.04
C ALA A 31 -5.17 7.11 5.94
N LEU A 32 -5.06 6.36 7.05
CA LEU A 32 -5.44 4.95 7.09
C LEU A 32 -6.92 4.76 6.78
N ALA A 33 -7.78 5.56 7.40
CA ALA A 33 -9.21 5.50 7.13
C ALA A 33 -9.54 5.86 5.66
N ARG A 34 -8.87 6.86 5.09
CA ARG A 34 -9.01 7.18 3.65
C ARG A 34 -8.55 6.03 2.75
N ALA A 35 -7.40 5.41 3.01
CA ALA A 35 -6.93 4.27 2.23
C ALA A 35 -7.90 3.08 2.29
N ARG A 36 -8.49 2.82 3.46
CA ARG A 36 -9.52 1.78 3.64
C ARG A 36 -10.82 2.10 2.91
N TYR A 37 -11.25 3.37 2.93
CA TYR A 37 -12.42 3.80 2.18
C TYR A 37 -12.21 3.63 0.67
N GLU A 38 -11.10 4.14 0.13
CA GLU A 38 -10.75 4.02 -1.29
C GLU A 38 -10.66 2.55 -1.73
N LEU A 39 -10.07 1.67 -0.91
CA LEU A 39 -10.00 0.25 -1.23
C LEU A 39 -11.36 -0.46 -1.08
N SER A 40 -12.23 -0.03 -0.16
CA SER A 40 -13.58 -0.61 -0.03
C SER A 40 -14.42 -0.35 -1.29
N ASP A 41 -14.36 0.87 -1.80
CA ASP A 41 -15.01 1.30 -3.05
C ASP A 41 -14.51 0.47 -4.24
N LEU A 42 -13.18 0.34 -4.37
CA LEU A 42 -12.55 -0.45 -5.44
C LEU A 42 -12.89 -1.94 -5.40
N VAL A 43 -13.14 -2.53 -4.23
CA VAL A 43 -13.54 -3.95 -4.17
C VAL A 43 -14.96 -4.13 -4.69
N ASP A 44 -15.87 -3.20 -4.40
CA ASP A 44 -17.25 -3.24 -4.89
C ASP A 44 -17.30 -3.00 -6.39
N ASP A 45 -16.53 -2.03 -6.89
CA ASP A 45 -16.35 -1.79 -8.33
C ASP A 45 -15.76 -3.02 -9.03
N LEU A 46 -14.75 -3.66 -8.43
CA LEU A 46 -14.14 -4.86 -8.99
C LEU A 46 -15.12 -6.04 -9.05
N GLN A 47 -16.01 -6.17 -8.06
CA GLN A 47 -17.07 -7.18 -8.03
C GLN A 47 -18.15 -6.95 -9.09
N GLY A 48 -18.49 -5.69 -9.36
CA GLY A 48 -19.43 -5.30 -10.41
C GLY A 48 -18.82 -5.28 -11.83
N SER A 49 -17.48 -5.27 -11.93
CA SER A 49 -16.79 -5.10 -13.20
C SER A 49 -16.84 -6.36 -14.09
N GLY A 50 -17.02 -6.14 -15.39
CA GLY A 50 -16.85 -7.16 -16.42
C GLY A 50 -15.52 -7.01 -17.16
N PRO A 51 -15.16 -7.97 -18.03
CA PRO A 51 -13.96 -7.87 -18.85
C PRO A 51 -14.06 -6.65 -19.79
N GLY A 52 -13.01 -5.84 -19.81
CA GLY A 52 -12.97 -4.63 -20.63
C GLY A 52 -11.96 -3.58 -20.12
N PRO A 53 -11.82 -2.44 -20.81
CA PRO A 53 -10.87 -1.39 -20.44
C PRO A 53 -11.10 -0.83 -19.03
N GLU A 54 -12.36 -0.66 -18.63
CA GLU A 54 -12.74 -0.17 -17.30
C GLU A 54 -12.41 -1.19 -16.20
N GLY A 55 -12.83 -2.46 -16.37
CA GLY A 55 -12.47 -3.54 -15.44
C GLY A 55 -10.95 -3.74 -15.33
N THR A 56 -10.21 -3.53 -16.42
CA THR A 56 -8.74 -3.54 -16.40
C THR A 56 -8.18 -2.42 -15.53
N ALA A 57 -8.69 -1.20 -15.66
CA ALA A 57 -8.27 -0.06 -14.85
C ALA A 57 -8.59 -0.28 -13.35
N ILE A 58 -9.79 -0.78 -13.05
CA ILE A 58 -10.21 -1.12 -11.68
C ILE A 58 -9.28 -2.19 -11.11
N ALA A 59 -9.04 -3.30 -11.81
CA ALA A 59 -8.16 -4.37 -11.32
C ALA A 59 -6.73 -3.89 -11.02
N VAL A 60 -6.14 -3.07 -11.89
CA VAL A 60 -4.80 -2.50 -11.68
C VAL A 60 -4.77 -1.58 -10.46
N GLU A 61 -5.80 -0.76 -10.29
CA GLU A 61 -5.89 0.15 -9.15
C GLU A 61 -6.16 -0.60 -7.84
N THR A 62 -7.06 -1.60 -7.81
CA THR A 62 -7.30 -2.46 -6.64
C THR A 62 -6.02 -3.18 -6.22
N TRP A 63 -5.27 -3.74 -7.17
CA TRP A 63 -3.97 -4.36 -6.91
C TRP A 63 -3.00 -3.37 -6.24
N ARG A 64 -2.86 -2.17 -6.82
CA ARG A 64 -1.95 -1.13 -6.32
C ARG A 64 -2.32 -0.70 -4.90
N ARG A 65 -3.59 -0.39 -4.66
CA ARG A 65 -4.08 0.05 -3.34
C ARG A 65 -3.98 -1.03 -2.28
N THR A 66 -4.21 -2.28 -2.66
CA THR A 66 -4.01 -3.41 -1.74
C THR A 66 -2.54 -3.53 -1.35
N ALA A 67 -1.61 -3.50 -2.33
CA ALA A 67 -0.18 -3.55 -2.06
C ALA A 67 0.30 -2.41 -1.16
N GLU A 68 -0.16 -1.18 -1.45
CA GLU A 68 0.15 0.01 -0.67
C GLU A 68 -0.35 -0.08 0.77
N LEU A 69 -1.57 -0.59 1.00
CA LEU A 69 -2.14 -0.72 2.34
C LEU A 69 -1.50 -1.85 3.14
N VAL A 70 -1.12 -2.96 2.49
CA VAL A 70 -0.34 -4.04 3.12
C VAL A 70 0.99 -3.48 3.64
N LEU A 71 1.74 -2.77 2.80
CA LEU A 71 3.05 -2.23 3.19
C LEU A 71 2.93 -1.20 4.31
N ASP A 72 1.94 -0.31 4.26
CA ASP A 72 1.73 0.70 5.30
C ASP A 72 1.33 0.09 6.65
N SER A 73 0.46 -0.92 6.62
CA SER A 73 0.02 -1.62 7.84
C SER A 73 1.17 -2.40 8.50
N ASN A 74 2.24 -2.69 7.75
CA ASN A 74 3.44 -3.37 8.23
C ASN A 74 4.63 -2.42 8.46
N GLY A 75 4.44 -1.10 8.31
CA GLY A 75 5.51 -0.12 8.52
C GLY A 75 6.66 -0.27 7.52
N CYS A 76 6.37 -0.66 6.28
CA CYS A 76 7.36 -0.81 5.21
C CYS A 76 7.41 0.46 4.34
N TRP A 77 8.60 0.84 3.87
CA TRP A 77 8.75 1.97 2.95
C TRP A 77 8.03 1.69 1.63
N ARG A 78 7.33 2.70 1.08
CA ARG A 78 6.75 2.63 -0.26
C ARG A 78 7.77 3.12 -1.29
N GLY A 79 8.05 2.30 -2.29
CA GLY A 79 8.55 2.76 -3.58
C GLY A 79 7.43 2.79 -4.62
N GLY A 80 7.49 3.68 -5.61
CA GLY A 80 6.49 3.73 -6.69
C GLY A 80 6.61 2.55 -7.68
N GLY A 81 5.48 2.09 -8.21
CA GLY A 81 5.41 1.14 -9.33
C GLY A 81 6.05 -0.22 -9.01
N LYS A 82 7.04 -0.65 -9.82
CA LYS A 82 7.73 -1.95 -9.66
C LYS A 82 8.42 -2.15 -8.30
N TRP A 83 8.62 -1.08 -7.54
CA TRP A 83 9.17 -1.18 -6.20
C TRP A 83 8.17 -1.77 -5.21
N LEU A 84 6.86 -1.55 -5.38
CA LEU A 84 5.83 -2.17 -4.52
C LEU A 84 5.98 -3.69 -4.46
N MET A 85 6.20 -4.35 -5.60
CA MET A 85 6.41 -5.80 -5.63
C MET A 85 7.68 -6.24 -4.91
N ARG A 86 8.76 -5.46 -4.98
CA ARG A 86 10.01 -5.80 -4.28
C ARG A 86 9.84 -5.72 -2.77
N GLU A 87 9.16 -4.68 -2.31
CA GLU A 87 8.85 -4.50 -0.88
C GLU A 87 7.90 -5.60 -0.38
N LEU A 88 6.89 -5.99 -1.17
CA LEU A 88 6.03 -7.13 -0.82
C LEU A 88 6.79 -8.44 -0.72
N ILE A 89 7.73 -8.71 -1.64
CA ILE A 89 8.57 -9.93 -1.57
C ILE A 89 9.46 -9.90 -0.33
N ALA A 90 10.03 -8.74 0.02
CA ALA A 90 10.83 -8.58 1.23
C ALA A 90 9.99 -8.78 2.50
N LEU A 91 8.79 -8.20 2.54
CA LEU A 91 7.82 -8.40 3.61
C LEU A 91 7.44 -9.89 3.73
N ASP A 92 7.11 -10.55 2.63
CA ASP A 92 6.77 -11.97 2.61
C ASP A 92 7.88 -12.84 3.19
N ALA A 93 9.14 -12.57 2.83
CA ALA A 93 10.29 -13.27 3.38
C ALA A 93 10.48 -13.02 4.89
N ALA A 94 10.23 -11.80 5.36
CA ALA A 94 10.41 -11.43 6.76
C ALA A 94 9.27 -11.89 7.67
N ALA A 95 8.02 -11.81 7.20
CA ALA A 95 6.81 -12.07 7.97
C ALA A 95 6.19 -13.46 7.71
N GLY A 96 6.73 -14.22 6.74
CA GLY A 96 6.18 -15.53 6.36
C GLY A 96 4.82 -15.44 5.67
N THR A 97 4.55 -14.32 5.00
CA THR A 97 3.32 -14.08 4.23
C THR A 97 3.50 -14.45 2.76
N ALA A 98 2.45 -14.27 1.95
CA ALA A 98 2.47 -14.59 0.52
C ALA A 98 1.80 -13.50 -0.34
N TRP A 99 1.79 -12.25 0.14
CA TRP A 99 1.11 -11.12 -0.50
C TRP A 99 1.57 -10.89 -1.93
N ALA A 100 2.87 -10.96 -2.20
CA ALA A 100 3.42 -10.75 -3.54
C ALA A 100 2.83 -11.76 -4.54
N SER A 101 2.89 -13.05 -4.19
CA SER A 101 2.38 -14.11 -5.08
C SER A 101 0.86 -14.06 -5.26
N ARG A 102 0.12 -13.76 -4.19
CA ARG A 102 -1.35 -13.69 -4.21
C ARG A 102 -1.82 -12.50 -5.04
N LEU A 103 -1.16 -11.35 -4.92
CA LEU A 103 -1.50 -10.15 -5.69
C LEU A 103 -1.12 -10.29 -7.17
N ASP A 104 0.02 -10.94 -7.48
CA ASP A 104 0.43 -11.21 -8.86
C ASP A 104 -0.57 -12.15 -9.58
N VAL A 105 -0.88 -13.30 -8.96
CA VAL A 105 -1.85 -14.25 -9.49
C VAL A 105 -3.25 -13.64 -9.56
N GLY A 106 -3.66 -12.90 -8.53
CA GLY A 106 -4.96 -12.24 -8.46
C GLY A 106 -5.13 -11.20 -9.57
N LEU A 107 -4.13 -10.36 -9.81
CA LEU A 107 -4.16 -9.39 -10.90
C LEU A 107 -4.22 -10.08 -12.26
N ALA A 108 -3.40 -11.10 -12.49
CA ALA A 108 -3.42 -11.84 -13.76
C ALA A 108 -4.79 -12.47 -14.05
N ALA A 109 -5.43 -13.07 -13.03
CA ALA A 109 -6.77 -13.61 -13.14
C ALA A 109 -7.82 -12.52 -13.41
N ALA A 110 -7.75 -11.39 -12.69
CA ALA A 110 -8.68 -10.28 -12.85
C ALA A 110 -8.63 -9.68 -14.26
N LEU A 111 -7.43 -9.56 -14.85
CA LEU A 111 -7.24 -9.12 -16.23
C LEU A 111 -7.80 -10.12 -17.26
N ALA A 112 -7.95 -11.38 -16.89
CA ALA A 112 -8.62 -12.41 -17.68
C ALA A 112 -10.14 -12.50 -17.41
N GLY A 113 -10.68 -11.65 -16.52
CA GLY A 113 -12.09 -11.57 -16.16
C GLY A 113 -12.49 -12.37 -14.92
N ASP A 114 -11.57 -13.06 -14.24
CA ASP A 114 -11.82 -13.70 -12.95
C ASP A 114 -11.24 -12.86 -11.81
N THR A 115 -12.10 -12.06 -11.18
CA THR A 115 -11.69 -11.08 -10.17
C THR A 115 -11.64 -11.65 -8.74
N ALA A 116 -12.04 -12.91 -8.53
CA ALA A 116 -12.25 -13.47 -7.20
C ALA A 116 -11.00 -13.47 -6.32
N LEU A 117 -9.85 -13.85 -6.88
CA LEU A 117 -8.58 -13.92 -6.13
C LEU A 117 -8.09 -12.54 -5.70
N LEU A 118 -8.24 -11.54 -6.57
CA LEU A 118 -7.85 -10.17 -6.26
C LEU A 118 -8.78 -9.54 -5.21
N GLN A 119 -10.10 -9.76 -5.34
CA GLN A 119 -11.08 -9.37 -4.32
C GLN A 119 -10.75 -9.98 -2.96
N GLN A 120 -10.46 -11.28 -2.91
CA GLN A 120 -10.13 -11.97 -1.66
C GLN A 120 -8.88 -11.37 -0.98
N ALA A 121 -7.83 -11.06 -1.75
CA ALA A 121 -6.63 -10.43 -1.20
C ALA A 121 -6.92 -9.01 -0.66
N ALA A 122 -7.71 -8.22 -1.39
CA ALA A 122 -8.10 -6.89 -0.97
C ALA A 122 -8.96 -6.90 0.31
N GLU A 123 -9.91 -7.82 0.40
CA GLU A 123 -10.76 -8.02 1.59
C GLU A 123 -9.96 -8.42 2.83
N GLU A 124 -8.98 -9.33 2.67
CA GLU A 124 -8.11 -9.72 3.78
C GLU A 124 -7.24 -8.56 4.24
N CYS A 125 -6.71 -7.76 3.30
CA CYS A 125 -5.96 -6.55 3.62
C CYS A 125 -6.83 -5.54 4.41
N LEU A 126 -8.07 -5.30 3.95
CA LEU A 126 -9.03 -4.46 4.66
C LEU A 126 -9.32 -4.99 6.05
N ALA A 127 -9.54 -6.29 6.22
CA ALA A 127 -9.80 -6.91 7.52
C ALA A 127 -8.63 -6.68 8.51
N LEU A 128 -7.39 -6.85 8.04
CA LEU A 128 -6.18 -6.58 8.85
C LEU A 128 -6.03 -5.08 9.19
N ALA A 129 -6.48 -4.18 8.31
CA ALA A 129 -6.45 -2.73 8.53
C ALA A 129 -7.63 -2.20 9.38
N GLY A 130 -8.51 -3.08 9.87
CA GLY A 130 -9.65 -2.72 10.72
C GLY A 130 -11.02 -2.72 10.02
N GLY A 131 -11.10 -3.32 8.83
CA GLY A 131 -12.33 -3.59 8.07
C GLY A 131 -12.66 -2.56 6.99
N ARG A 132 -13.75 -2.82 6.26
CA ARG A 132 -14.31 -1.89 5.26
C ARG A 132 -14.79 -0.57 5.87
N LEU A 133 -14.88 0.46 5.04
CA LEU A 133 -15.54 1.73 5.35
C LEU A 133 -16.46 2.10 4.18
N TRP A 134 -17.63 2.68 4.47
CA TRP A 134 -18.70 2.92 3.49
C TRP A 134 -19.09 4.40 3.39
N GLU A 135 -19.93 4.74 2.40
CA GLU A 135 -20.44 6.10 2.19
C GLU A 135 -20.97 6.74 3.48
N GLY A 136 -20.56 7.99 3.74
CA GLY A 136 -20.77 8.70 5.00
C GLY A 136 -19.49 8.89 5.84
N PHE A 137 -18.34 8.41 5.36
CA PHE A 137 -17.05 8.73 5.97
C PHE A 137 -16.75 10.24 5.82
N HIS A 138 -16.94 10.99 6.90
CA HIS A 138 -16.58 12.41 6.99
C HIS A 138 -15.21 12.56 7.66
N GLN A 139 -14.21 13.01 6.91
CA GLN A 139 -12.96 13.49 7.48
C GLN A 139 -13.16 14.95 7.90
N GLU A 140 -13.15 15.26 9.20
CA GLU A 140 -13.08 16.65 9.66
C GLU A 140 -11.75 17.26 9.17
N ALA A 141 -11.83 18.30 8.34
CA ALA A 141 -10.68 19.11 8.00
C ALA A 141 -10.24 19.91 9.25
N PRO A 142 -8.94 20.12 9.50
CA PRO A 142 -8.51 21.00 10.57
C PRO A 142 -9.06 22.40 10.29
N ILE A 143 -9.87 22.92 11.22
CA ILE A 143 -10.25 24.32 11.21
C ILE A 143 -9.01 25.07 11.70
N ASP A 144 -8.28 25.70 10.78
CA ASP A 144 -7.27 26.69 11.15
C ASP A 144 -7.99 27.84 11.89
N ALA A 145 -7.95 27.81 13.21
CA ALA A 145 -8.33 28.94 14.04
C ALA A 145 -7.22 29.99 13.91
N SER A 146 -7.33 30.83 12.89
CA SER A 146 -6.60 32.09 12.83
C SER A 146 -7.13 33.01 13.94
N HIS A 147 -6.31 33.26 14.96
CA HIS A 147 -6.42 34.40 15.87
C HIS A 147 -5.05 34.99 16.16
#